data_AF-A0A1C6K531-F1
#
_entry.id   AF-A0A1C6K531-F1
#
_cell.length_a   1.000
_cell.length_b   1.000
_cell.length_c   1.000
_cell.angle_alpha   90.00
_cell.angle_beta   90.00
_cell.angle_gamma   90.00
#
_symmetry.space_group_name_H-M   'P 1'
#
loop_
_entity.id
_entity.type
_entity.pdbx_description
1 polymer ?
#
loop_
_entity_poly.entity_id
_entity_poly.type
_entity_poly.pdbx_seq_one_letter_code
_entity_poly.pdbx_strand_id
1 'polypeptide(L)'
;MAKNKRLTNKEKQARAELKKRMQDKGVLPPDKPKLNRKKFIDEAREEWNGRSSDCFIWEHYLMDAISYMLCQREGMSSRASLEAVGAAKVLKLAIRLREFSEEVREKGEHEYKLVDQYNYIKDILDA
;
A
#
# COMPACT_ATOMS: atom_id res chain seq x y z
N MET A 1 10.76 27.59 13.95
CA MET A 1 11.60 26.44 13.53
C MET A 1 12.63 26.95 12.52
N ALA A 2 13.92 26.95 12.86
CA ALA A 2 14.95 27.44 11.95
C ALA A 2 15.00 26.58 10.67
N LYS A 3 15.07 27.21 9.50
CA LYS A 3 15.21 26.51 8.21
C LYS A 3 16.55 25.77 8.22
N ASN A 4 16.53 24.44 8.27
CA ASN A 4 17.75 23.63 8.24
C ASN A 4 18.56 23.95 6.97
N LYS A 5 19.86 24.22 7.15
CA LYS A 5 20.79 24.51 6.05
C LYS A 5 20.82 23.33 5.08
N ARG A 6 20.65 23.62 3.79
CA ARG A 6 20.75 22.62 2.72
C ARG A 6 22.20 22.14 2.65
N LEU A 7 22.43 20.85 2.89
CA LEU A 7 23.77 20.25 2.84
C LEU A 7 24.32 20.29 1.42
N THR A 8 25.60 20.67 1.31
CA THR A 8 26.41 20.51 0.10
C THR A 8 26.66 19.04 -0.19
N ASN A 9 27.04 18.71 -1.44
CA ASN A 9 27.34 17.33 -1.82
C ASN A 9 28.52 16.75 -1.02
N LYS A 10 29.53 17.57 -0.70
CA LYS A 10 30.67 17.16 0.14
C LYS A 10 30.23 16.78 1.56
N GLU A 11 29.34 17.57 2.17
CA GLU A 11 28.83 17.28 3.52
C GLU A 11 27.97 16.00 3.56
N LYS A 12 27.20 15.71 2.50
CA LYS A 12 26.44 14.45 2.39
C LYS A 12 27.37 13.24 2.31
N GLN A 13 28.44 13.34 1.52
CA GLN A 13 29.42 12.26 1.38
C GLN A 13 30.16 12.00 2.71
N ALA A 14 30.63 13.05 3.38
CA ALA A 14 31.29 12.92 4.67
C ALA A 14 30.37 12.27 5.74
N ARG A 15 29.08 12.61 5.74
CA ARG A 15 28.08 11.96 6.62
C ARG A 15 27.87 10.49 6.31
N ALA A 16 27.83 10.12 5.03
CA ALA A 16 27.68 8.72 4.63
C ALA A 16 28.90 7.87 5.02
N GLU A 17 30.12 8.42 4.85
CA GLU A 17 31.37 7.76 5.26
C GLU A 17 31.46 7.60 6.77
N LEU A 18 31.08 8.64 7.53
CA LEU A 18 31.04 8.57 8.99
C LEU A 18 30.04 7.53 9.48
N LYS A 19 28.83 7.50 8.88
CA LYS A 19 27.79 6.51 9.18
C LYS A 19 28.31 5.09 8.96
N LYS A 20 28.98 4.85 7.83
CA LYS A 20 29.57 3.53 7.52
C LYS A 20 30.62 3.12 8.56
N ARG A 21 31.56 4.03 8.91
CA ARG A 21 32.56 3.75 9.96
C ARG A 21 31.93 3.45 11.32
N MET A 22 30.84 4.12 11.66
CA MET A 22 30.12 3.87 12.92
C MET A 22 29.36 2.54 12.91
N GLN A 23 28.84 2.12 11.75
CA GLN A 23 28.26 0.79 11.56
C GLN A 23 29.32 -0.31 11.65
N ASP A 24 30.48 -0.11 11.00
CA ASP A 24 31.61 -1.06 11.05
C ASP A 24 32.14 -1.24 12.50
N LYS A 25 32.08 -0.17 13.31
CA LYS A 25 32.44 -0.21 14.74
C LYS A 25 31.35 -0.76 15.65
N GLY A 26 30.18 -1.14 15.11
CA GLY A 26 29.04 -1.64 15.89
C GLY A 26 28.33 -0.59 16.74
N VAL A 27 28.64 0.70 16.56
CA VAL A 27 28.00 1.81 17.29
C VAL A 27 26.63 2.13 16.71
N LEU A 28 26.49 2.01 15.39
CA LEU A 28 25.22 2.15 14.69
C LEU A 28 24.74 0.79 14.15
N PRO A 29 23.42 0.50 14.21
CA PRO A 29 22.87 -0.70 13.59
C PRO A 29 23.02 -0.66 12.06
N PRO A 30 23.05 -1.83 11.40
CA PRO A 30 23.05 -1.91 9.94
C PRO A 30 21.78 -1.27 9.35
N ASP A 31 21.90 -0.78 8.12
CA ASP A 31 20.76 -0.20 7.43
C ASP A 31 19.66 -1.24 7.21
N LYS A 32 18.43 -0.88 7.59
CA LYS A 32 17.26 -1.74 7.37
C LYS A 32 17.17 -2.05 5.88
N PRO A 33 17.12 -3.34 5.48
CA PRO A 33 17.00 -3.71 4.08
C PRO A 33 15.73 -3.09 3.49
N LYS A 34 15.83 -2.63 2.24
CA LYS A 34 14.64 -2.16 1.50
C LYS A 34 13.68 -3.33 1.33
N LEU A 35 12.40 -3.07 1.54
CA LEU A 35 11.35 -4.06 1.29
C LEU A 35 11.38 -4.46 -0.19
N ASN A 36 11.54 -5.77 -0.45
CA ASN A 36 11.33 -6.31 -1.79
C ASN A 36 9.82 -6.36 -2.06
N ARG A 37 9.29 -5.29 -2.66
CA ARG A 37 7.84 -5.09 -2.86
C ARG A 37 7.19 -6.23 -3.63
N LYS A 38 7.84 -6.71 -4.70
CA LYS A 38 7.31 -7.81 -5.52
C LYS A 38 7.20 -9.09 -4.69
N LYS A 39 8.30 -9.47 -4.03
CA LYS A 39 8.33 -10.66 -3.18
C LYS A 39 7.27 -10.58 -2.07
N PHE A 40 7.16 -9.44 -1.40
CA PHE A 40 6.17 -9.22 -0.35
C PHE A 40 4.72 -9.38 -0.84
N ILE A 41 4.41 -8.85 -2.04
CA ILE A 41 3.07 -8.99 -2.66
C ILE A 41 2.79 -10.44 -3.05
N ASP A 42 3.77 -11.10 -3.66
CA ASP A 42 3.65 -12.49 -4.11
C ASP A 42 3.42 -13.44 -2.92
N GLU A 43 4.21 -13.29 -1.84
CA GLU A 43 4.06 -14.06 -0.59
C GLU A 43 2.69 -13.82 0.07
N ALA A 44 2.27 -12.56 0.21
CA ALA A 44 0.97 -12.23 0.81
C ALA A 44 -0.21 -12.80 -0.01
N ARG A 45 -0.08 -12.83 -1.35
CA ARG A 45 -1.10 -13.42 -2.23
C ARG A 45 -1.17 -14.93 -2.09
N GLU A 46 -0.03 -15.60 -1.99
CA GLU A 46 0.06 -17.04 -1.79
C GLU A 46 -0.57 -17.44 -0.44
N GLU A 47 -0.17 -16.77 0.64
CA GLU A 47 -0.73 -16.98 1.98
C GLU A 47 -2.24 -16.75 2.01
N TRP A 48 -2.71 -15.66 1.42
CA TRP A 48 -4.14 -15.35 1.36
C TRP A 48 -4.92 -16.44 0.59
N ASN A 49 -4.40 -16.92 -0.53
CA ASN A 49 -5.07 -17.95 -1.33
C ASN A 49 -5.04 -19.35 -0.67
N GLY A 50 -4.08 -19.59 0.23
CA GLY A 50 -3.94 -20.84 0.98
C GLY A 50 -4.77 -20.92 2.27
N ARG A 51 -5.55 -19.89 2.60
CA ARG A 51 -6.38 -19.86 3.82
C ARG A 51 -7.50 -20.91 3.79
N SER A 52 -8.03 -21.26 4.97
CA SER A 52 -9.18 -22.16 5.09
C SER A 52 -10.42 -21.59 4.41
N SER A 53 -11.29 -22.46 3.88
CA SER A 53 -12.55 -22.08 3.24
C SER A 53 -13.65 -21.74 4.24
N ASP A 54 -13.30 -21.23 5.41
CA ASP A 54 -14.25 -20.88 6.46
C ASP A 54 -15.16 -19.74 5.96
N CYS A 55 -16.46 -20.01 5.95
CA CYS A 55 -17.44 -19.13 5.35
C CYS A 55 -17.57 -17.83 6.17
N PHE A 56 -17.44 -16.68 5.50
CA PHE A 56 -17.67 -15.32 6.03
C PHE A 56 -16.76 -14.81 7.16
N ILE A 57 -15.89 -15.64 7.75
CA ILE A 57 -15.01 -15.20 8.84
C ILE A 57 -13.88 -14.29 8.33
N TRP A 58 -13.41 -14.53 7.12
CA TRP A 58 -12.30 -13.80 6.53
C TRP A 58 -12.68 -12.38 6.10
N GLU A 59 -13.93 -12.17 5.72
CA GLU A 59 -14.50 -10.86 5.40
C GLU A 59 -14.47 -9.93 6.62
N HIS A 60 -14.75 -10.47 7.81
CA HIS A 60 -14.64 -9.72 9.06
C HIS A 60 -13.19 -9.27 9.31
N TYR A 61 -12.23 -10.21 9.24
CA TYR A 61 -10.81 -9.89 9.41
C TYR A 61 -10.25 -8.97 8.31
N LEU A 62 -10.77 -9.07 7.09
CA LEU A 62 -10.39 -8.17 6.00
C LEU A 62 -10.83 -6.74 6.28
N MET A 63 -12.05 -6.54 6.79
CA MET A 63 -12.55 -5.23 7.18
C MET A 63 -11.75 -4.64 8.34
N ASP A 64 -11.39 -5.44 9.35
CA ASP A 64 -10.51 -5.03 10.44
C ASP A 64 -9.12 -4.62 9.91
N ALA A 65 -8.53 -5.43 9.04
CA ALA A 65 -7.23 -5.13 8.42
C ALA A 65 -7.26 -3.82 7.61
N ILE A 66 -8.33 -3.60 6.83
CA ILE A 66 -8.51 -2.33 6.11
C ILE A 66 -8.61 -1.16 7.07
N SER A 67 -9.34 -1.30 8.19
CA SER A 67 -9.43 -0.27 9.24
C SER A 67 -8.07 0.10 9.81
N TYR A 68 -7.24 -0.89 10.14
CA TYR A 68 -5.86 -0.66 10.59
C TYR A 68 -5.01 0.05 9.53
N MET A 69 -5.13 -0.34 8.26
CA MET A 69 -4.38 0.27 7.17
C MET A 69 -4.80 1.72 6.90
N LEU A 70 -6.09 2.05 7.00
CA LEU A 70 -6.58 3.43 6.88
C LEU A 70 -6.00 4.36 7.95
N CYS A 71 -5.66 3.82 9.12
CA CYS A 71 -5.05 4.56 10.22
C CYS A 71 -3.52 4.73 10.09
N GLN A 72 -2.88 4.15 9.07
CA GLN A 72 -1.43 4.25 8.89
C GLN A 72 -1.00 5.66 8.50
N ARG A 73 0.04 6.16 9.19
CA ARG A 73 0.56 7.53 9.04
C ARG A 73 1.99 7.56 8.56
N GLU A 74 2.38 8.64 7.87
CA GLU A 74 3.78 8.84 7.49
C GLU A 74 4.64 9.14 8.73
N GLY A 75 5.42 8.15 9.17
CA GLY A 75 6.35 8.27 10.29
C GLY A 75 5.67 8.78 11.56
N MET A 76 6.20 9.85 12.15
CA MET A 76 5.62 10.51 13.33
C MET A 76 4.66 11.65 12.98
N SER A 77 4.30 11.82 11.71
CA SER A 77 3.40 12.91 11.28
C SER A 77 1.93 12.50 11.41
N SER A 78 1.02 13.49 11.35
CA SER A 78 -0.42 13.27 11.29
C SER A 78 -0.94 12.97 9.87
N ARG A 79 -0.07 12.98 8.85
CA ARG A 79 -0.47 12.75 7.45
C ARG A 79 -0.73 11.27 7.22
N ALA A 80 -1.77 10.99 6.44
CA ALA A 80 -2.04 9.64 5.95
C ALA A 80 -0.87 9.14 5.11
N SER A 81 -0.51 7.87 5.31
CA SER A 81 0.52 7.18 4.51
C SER A 81 0.02 6.82 3.11
N LEU A 82 0.94 6.54 2.18
CA LEU A 82 0.57 6.04 0.85
C LEU A 82 -0.10 4.66 0.95
N GLU A 83 0.26 3.87 1.95
CA GLU A 83 -0.37 2.60 2.29
C GLU A 83 -1.84 2.80 2.71
N ALA A 84 -2.14 3.82 3.51
CA ALA A 84 -3.51 4.20 3.87
C ALA A 84 -4.31 4.66 2.65
N VAL A 85 -3.70 5.43 1.74
CA VAL A 85 -4.32 5.80 0.46
C VAL A 85 -4.61 4.55 -0.38
N GLY A 86 -3.69 3.59 -0.42
CA GLY A 86 -3.90 2.29 -1.07
C GLY A 86 -5.12 1.53 -0.53
N ALA A 87 -5.27 1.46 0.79
CA ALA A 87 -6.45 0.84 1.43
C ALA A 87 -7.75 1.60 1.10
N ALA A 88 -7.71 2.94 1.08
CA ALA A 88 -8.86 3.75 0.68
C ALA A 88 -9.26 3.52 -0.79
N LYS A 89 -8.29 3.30 -1.68
CA LYS A 89 -8.56 2.92 -3.08
C LYS A 89 -9.28 1.58 -3.17
N VAL A 90 -8.88 0.58 -2.38
CA VAL A 90 -9.59 -0.73 -2.34
C VAL A 90 -11.07 -0.55 -2.00
N LEU A 91 -11.39 0.28 -1.01
CA LEU A 91 -12.79 0.58 -0.65
C LEU A 91 -13.56 1.28 -1.77
N LYS A 92 -12.95 2.30 -2.41
CA LYS A 92 -13.57 2.98 -3.56
C LYS A 92 -13.79 2.02 -4.74
N LEU A 93 -12.82 1.15 -5.02
CA LEU A 93 -12.93 0.13 -6.06
C LEU A 93 -14.08 -0.83 -5.76
N ALA A 94 -14.24 -1.31 -4.52
CA ALA A 94 -15.33 -2.20 -4.16
C ALA A 94 -16.71 -1.57 -4.41
N ILE A 95 -16.88 -0.30 -4.06
CA ILE A 95 -18.12 0.46 -4.33
C ILE A 95 -18.35 0.56 -5.84
N ARG A 96 -17.35 1.00 -6.60
CA ARG A 96 -17.47 1.23 -8.05
C ARG A 96 -17.68 -0.07 -8.83
N LEU A 97 -17.06 -1.18 -8.40
CA LEU A 97 -17.30 -2.50 -8.98
C LEU A 97 -18.72 -2.99 -8.73
N ARG A 98 -19.29 -2.70 -7.55
CA ARG A 98 -20.68 -3.01 -7.26
C ARG A 98 -21.63 -2.19 -8.13
N GLU A 99 -21.43 -0.88 -8.21
CA GLU A 99 -22.20 0.02 -9.09
C GLU A 99 -22.20 -0.49 -10.53
N PHE A 100 -21.02 -0.84 -11.07
CA PHE A 100 -20.89 -1.44 -12.40
C PHE A 100 -21.73 -2.71 -12.57
N SER A 101 -21.68 -3.63 -11.60
CA SER A 101 -22.44 -4.88 -11.67
C SER A 101 -23.96 -4.67 -11.57
N GLU A 102 -24.39 -3.67 -10.80
CA GLU A 102 -25.81 -3.28 -10.71
C GLU A 102 -26.28 -2.68 -12.05
N GLU A 103 -25.50 -1.80 -12.69
CA GLU A 103 -25.81 -1.23 -14.01
C GLU A 103 -25.91 -2.29 -15.11
N VAL A 104 -24.99 -3.26 -15.13
CA VAL A 104 -25.01 -4.38 -16.10
C VAL A 104 -26.28 -5.21 -15.92
N ARG A 105 -26.65 -5.51 -14.67
CA ARG A 105 -27.87 -6.25 -14.35
C ARG A 105 -29.13 -5.48 -14.74
N GLU A 106 -29.17 -4.16 -14.54
CA GLU A 106 -30.31 -3.31 -14.93
C GLU A 106 -30.51 -3.26 -16.45
N LYS A 107 -29.43 -3.36 -17.23
CA LYS A 107 -29.48 -3.47 -18.70
C LYS A 107 -29.95 -4.86 -19.19
N GLY A 108 -30.16 -5.81 -18.28
CA GLY A 108 -30.49 -7.21 -18.62
C GLY A 108 -29.30 -7.98 -19.18
N GLU A 109 -28.08 -7.45 -19.03
CA GLU A 109 -26.85 -8.10 -19.44
C GLU A 109 -26.32 -8.96 -18.29
N HIS A 110 -25.76 -10.12 -18.62
CA HIS A 110 -25.15 -11.03 -17.65
C HIS A 110 -23.66 -11.27 -17.91
N GLU A 111 -23.15 -10.71 -19.01
CA GLU A 111 -21.75 -10.81 -19.43
C GLU A 111 -21.24 -9.42 -19.82
N TYR A 112 -19.99 -9.15 -19.49
CA TYR A 112 -19.31 -7.90 -19.83
C TYR A 112 -17.85 -8.18 -20.14
N LYS A 113 -17.20 -7.31 -20.93
CA LYS A 113 -15.75 -7.44 -21.17
C LYS A 113 -14.99 -6.91 -19.96
N LEU A 114 -13.91 -7.59 -19.59
CA LEU A 114 -13.03 -7.14 -18.51
C LEU A 114 -12.46 -5.74 -18.75
N VAL A 115 -12.26 -5.36 -20.02
CA VAL A 115 -11.81 -4.01 -20.39
C VAL A 115 -12.82 -2.93 -20.01
N ASP A 116 -14.12 -3.23 -20.07
CA ASP A 116 -15.18 -2.27 -19.74
C ASP A 116 -15.22 -2.02 -18.23
N GLN A 117 -15.17 -3.10 -17.43
CA GLN A 117 -15.05 -3.00 -15.97
C GLN A 117 -13.77 -2.27 -15.56
N TYR A 118 -12.62 -2.60 -16.18
CA TYR A 118 -11.35 -1.92 -15.90
C TYR A 118 -11.44 -0.43 -16.21
N ASN A 119 -11.96 -0.06 -17.38
CA ASN A 119 -12.14 1.35 -17.76
C ASN A 119 -13.04 2.10 -16.78
N TYR A 120 -14.07 1.42 -16.24
CA TYR A 120 -15.02 1.98 -15.28
C TYR A 120 -14.41 2.29 -13.90
N ILE A 121 -13.31 1.63 -13.53
CA ILE A 121 -12.60 1.82 -12.25
C ILE A 121 -11.23 2.50 -12.37
N LYS A 122 -10.75 2.73 -13.60
CA LYS A 122 -9.38 3.14 -13.89
C LYS A 122 -9.00 4.48 -13.24
N ASP A 123 -9.95 5.40 -13.16
CA ASP A 123 -9.78 6.71 -12.52
C ASP A 123 -9.32 6.59 -11.06
N ILE A 124 -9.81 5.57 -10.32
CA ILE A 124 -9.43 5.33 -8.93
C ILE A 124 -8.00 4.78 -8.83
N LEU A 125 -7.57 3.96 -9.80
CA LEU A 125 -6.24 3.38 -9.83
C LEU A 125 -5.18 4.46 -10.09
N ASP A 126 -5.46 5.37 -11.02
CA ASP A 126 -4.55 6.41 -11.48
C ASP A 126 -4.48 7.66 -10.56
N ALA A 127 -5.41 7.80 -9.60
CA ALA A 127 -5.51 8.93 -8.66
C ALA A 127 -4.36 9.04 -7.64
#